data_AF-A0A7X3KAZ7-F1
#
_entry.id   AF-A0A7X3KAZ7-F1
#
_cell.length_a   1.000
_cell.length_b   1.000
_cell.length_c   1.000
_cell.angle_alpha   90.00
_cell.angle_beta   90.00
_cell.angle_gamma   90.00
#
_symmetry.space_group_name_H-M   'P 1'
#
loop_
_entity.id
_entity.type
_entity.pdbx_description
1 polymer ?
#
loop_
_entity_poly.entity_id
_entity_poly.type
_entity_poly.pdbx_seq_one_letter_code
_entity_poly.pdbx_strand_id
1 'polypeptide(L)'
;MFSLNKLSPSITDMIRFDHSHVMVTFHQYTRDKRPSVKKALAETICDALEIHATLEEEIFYPVMRPRAHDQKVMDKSEPEHDEMRAVIAELRRTDPKSPRHDELVFELMRDVQHHVADEETVLLPEAEQTLSKDRLSELGAQMTKRRLELVTPKAGKIAANTAVGFSGSTAAIVVGVASALFAARAFTRKPTHA
;
A
#
# COMPACT_ATOMS: atom_id res chain seq x y z
N MET A 1 9.65 26.07 -18.77
CA MET A 1 8.91 25.93 -17.50
C MET A 1 9.14 24.53 -16.97
N PHE A 2 9.89 24.37 -15.86
CA PHE A 2 10.01 23.08 -15.18
C PHE A 2 8.67 22.79 -14.48
N SER A 3 7.88 21.86 -15.03
CA SER A 3 6.65 21.42 -14.38
C SER A 3 7.00 20.56 -13.18
N LEU A 4 6.63 21.03 -11.98
CA LEU A 4 6.91 20.36 -10.70
C LEU A 4 6.29 18.95 -10.60
N ASN A 5 5.34 18.61 -11.49
CA ASN A 5 4.87 17.25 -11.65
C ASN A 5 6.00 16.28 -12.01
N LYS A 6 7.10 16.69 -12.64
CA LYS A 6 8.21 15.78 -13.00
C LYS A 6 9.04 15.26 -11.82
N LEU A 7 8.79 15.73 -10.59
CA LEU A 7 9.55 15.36 -9.38
C LEU A 7 8.75 14.47 -8.42
N SER A 8 7.45 14.27 -8.67
CA SER A 8 6.64 13.33 -7.89
C SER A 8 6.92 11.91 -8.37
N PRO A 9 6.99 10.91 -7.47
CA PRO A 9 7.05 9.51 -7.87
C PRO A 9 5.85 9.17 -8.77
N SER A 10 6.07 8.33 -9.78
CA SER A 10 4.97 7.89 -10.64
C SER A 10 3.97 7.06 -9.84
N ILE A 11 2.73 6.95 -10.33
CA ILE A 11 1.74 6.09 -9.68
C ILE A 11 2.21 4.63 -9.60
N THR A 12 2.91 4.12 -10.61
CA THR A 12 3.44 2.75 -10.61
C THR A 12 4.60 2.58 -9.62
N ASP A 13 5.46 3.59 -9.43
CA ASP A 13 6.47 3.58 -8.36
C ASP A 13 5.83 3.55 -6.97
N MET A 14 4.72 4.28 -6.79
CA MET A 14 4.00 4.32 -5.52
C MET A 14 3.33 2.99 -5.18
N ILE A 15 2.72 2.34 -6.17
CA ILE A 15 2.11 1.02 -6.01
C ILE A 15 3.18 -0.02 -5.63
N ARG A 16 4.30 -0.08 -6.36
CA ARG A 16 5.43 -0.97 -6.03
C ARG A 16 6.01 -0.69 -4.64
N PHE A 17 6.02 0.57 -4.22
CA PHE A 17 6.44 0.94 -2.87
C PHE A 17 5.48 0.36 -1.81
N ASP A 18 4.17 0.42 -2.04
CA ASP A 18 3.18 -0.19 -1.14
C ASP A 18 3.35 -1.70 -1.05
N HIS A 19 3.52 -2.39 -2.20
CA HIS A 19 3.80 -3.82 -2.25
C HIS A 19 5.03 -4.18 -1.42
N SER A 20 6.13 -3.46 -1.67
CA SER A 20 7.39 -3.65 -0.94
C SER A 20 7.21 -3.43 0.56
N HIS A 21 6.44 -2.42 0.95
CA HIS A 21 6.18 -2.13 2.36
C HIS A 21 5.42 -3.27 3.04
N VAL A 22 4.38 -3.81 2.40
CA VAL A 22 3.62 -4.95 2.93
C VAL A 22 4.52 -6.20 3.03
N MET A 23 5.30 -6.51 2.00
CA MET A 23 6.23 -7.66 2.02
C MET A 23 7.29 -7.54 3.12
N VAL A 24 7.90 -6.36 3.28
CA VAL A 24 8.87 -6.11 4.35
C VAL A 24 8.24 -6.25 5.72
N THR A 25 7.01 -5.74 5.91
CA THR A 25 6.27 -5.85 7.18
C THR A 25 5.97 -7.32 7.48
N PHE A 26 5.52 -8.08 6.50
CA PHE A 26 5.26 -9.51 6.65
C PHE A 26 6.53 -10.31 6.92
N HIS A 27 7.67 -9.96 6.32
CA HIS A 27 8.94 -10.60 6.61
C HIS A 27 9.36 -10.41 8.09
N GLN A 28 8.90 -9.34 8.73
CA GLN A 28 9.09 -9.19 10.17
C GLN A 28 8.15 -10.08 10.99
N TYR A 29 7.11 -10.69 10.44
CA TYR A 29 6.15 -11.50 11.18
C TYR A 29 6.66 -12.94 11.40
N THR A 30 6.66 -13.41 12.65
CA THR A 30 6.96 -14.81 13.00
C THR A 30 5.99 -15.31 14.08
N ARG A 31 5.65 -16.62 14.07
CA ARG A 31 4.65 -17.21 14.99
C ARG A 31 5.04 -17.14 16.47
N ASP A 32 6.35 -17.14 16.74
CA ASP A 32 6.97 -17.12 18.06
C ASP A 32 7.05 -15.71 18.69
N LYS A 33 6.68 -14.66 17.95
CA LYS A 33 6.65 -13.31 18.53
C LYS A 33 5.60 -13.17 19.61
N ARG A 34 5.85 -12.24 20.52
CA ARG A 34 4.87 -11.78 21.51
C ARG A 34 3.54 -11.40 20.81
N PRO A 35 2.38 -11.75 21.38
CA PRO A 35 1.08 -11.43 20.79
C PRO A 35 0.88 -9.93 20.47
N SER A 36 1.44 -9.04 21.30
CA SER A 36 1.40 -7.59 21.05
C SER A 36 2.14 -7.18 19.77
N VAL A 37 3.26 -7.84 19.46
CA VAL A 37 4.06 -7.58 18.25
C VAL A 37 3.38 -8.19 17.03
N LYS A 38 2.86 -9.42 17.13
CA LYS A 38 2.07 -10.05 16.05
C LYS A 38 0.89 -9.17 15.66
N LYS A 39 0.12 -8.71 16.66
CA LYS A 39 -1.01 -7.79 16.44
C LYS A 39 -0.56 -6.49 15.77
N ALA A 40 0.54 -5.87 16.23
CA ALA A 40 1.01 -4.61 15.65
C ALA A 40 1.44 -4.76 14.19
N LEU A 41 2.16 -5.84 13.84
CA LEU A 41 2.56 -6.14 12.47
C LEU A 41 1.35 -6.46 11.58
N ALA A 42 0.44 -7.31 12.06
CA ALA A 42 -0.80 -7.65 11.36
C ALA A 42 -1.67 -6.41 11.09
N GLU A 43 -1.86 -5.54 12.09
CA GLU A 43 -2.60 -4.28 11.92
C GLU A 43 -1.91 -3.32 10.95
N THR A 44 -0.57 -3.29 10.93
CA THR A 44 0.18 -2.48 9.97
C THR A 44 -0.05 -2.96 8.54
N ILE A 45 0.00 -4.29 8.31
CA ILE A 45 -0.33 -4.92 7.03
C ILE A 45 -1.78 -4.58 6.63
N CYS A 46 -2.73 -4.78 7.54
CA CYS A 46 -4.15 -4.51 7.27
C CYS A 46 -4.41 -3.05 6.88
N ASP A 47 -3.88 -2.09 7.65
CA ASP A 47 -4.07 -0.67 7.34
C ASP A 47 -3.38 -0.29 6.01
N ALA A 48 -2.20 -0.86 5.71
CA ALA A 48 -1.50 -0.61 4.46
C ALA A 48 -2.28 -1.14 3.24
N LEU A 49 -2.79 -2.38 3.32
CA LEU A 49 -3.58 -3.01 2.25
C LEU A 49 -4.90 -2.27 1.99
N GLU A 50 -5.62 -1.86 3.03
CA GLU A 50 -6.85 -1.07 2.86
C GLU A 50 -6.60 0.27 2.17
N ILE A 51 -5.51 0.95 2.53
CA ILE A 51 -5.12 2.22 1.91
C ILE A 51 -4.73 1.98 0.45
N HIS A 52 -3.88 0.99 0.20
CA HIS A 52 -3.41 0.60 -1.14
C HIS A 52 -4.58 0.28 -2.07
N ALA A 53 -5.47 -0.63 -1.66
CA ALA A 53 -6.66 -1.01 -2.43
C ALA A 53 -7.57 0.20 -2.74
N THR A 54 -7.79 1.08 -1.75
CA THR A 54 -8.59 2.31 -1.96
C THR A 54 -7.94 3.23 -3.00
N LEU A 55 -6.61 3.37 -2.97
CA LEU A 55 -5.88 4.23 -3.90
C LEU A 55 -5.93 3.70 -5.33
N GLU A 56 -5.87 2.39 -5.52
CA GLU A 56 -5.98 1.78 -6.84
C GLU A 56 -7.39 1.89 -7.41
N GLU A 57 -8.39 1.53 -6.62
CA GLU A 57 -9.81 1.59 -7.02
C GLU A 57 -10.26 3.01 -7.35
N GLU A 58 -9.83 4.01 -6.58
CA GLU A 58 -10.24 5.40 -6.80
C GLU A 58 -9.44 6.09 -7.93
N ILE A 59 -8.18 5.68 -8.19
CA ILE A 59 -7.26 6.48 -9.03
C ILE A 59 -6.64 5.66 -10.16
N PHE A 60 -6.13 4.46 -9.89
CA PHE A 60 -5.39 3.66 -10.87
C PHE A 60 -6.31 2.89 -11.81
N TYR A 61 -7.19 2.03 -11.28
CA TYR A 61 -8.07 1.17 -12.06
C TYR A 61 -9.04 1.94 -12.98
N PRO A 62 -9.63 3.08 -12.60
CA PRO A 62 -10.47 3.85 -13.52
C PRO A 62 -9.73 4.31 -14.78
N VAL A 63 -8.42 4.55 -14.69
CA VAL A 63 -7.58 4.94 -15.83
C VAL A 63 -7.17 3.72 -16.65
N MET A 64 -6.87 2.61 -15.99
CA MET A 64 -6.37 1.39 -16.63
C MET A 64 -7.44 0.53 -17.25
N ARG A 65 -8.66 0.48 -16.70
CA ARG A 65 -9.78 -0.33 -17.21
C ARG A 65 -10.06 -0.18 -18.72
N PRO A 66 -10.15 1.04 -19.30
CA PRO A 66 -10.34 1.17 -20.75
C PRO A 66 -9.08 0.89 -21.59
N ARG A 67 -7.94 0.65 -20.95
CA ARG A 67 -6.63 0.44 -21.59
C ARG A 67 -6.14 -0.99 -21.49
N ALA A 68 -6.59 -1.73 -20.47
CA ALA A 68 -6.14 -3.07 -20.14
C ALA A 68 -6.28 -4.04 -21.32
N HIS A 69 -5.15 -4.56 -21.77
CA HIS A 69 -5.04 -5.60 -22.78
C HIS A 69 -5.49 -6.95 -22.22
N ASP A 70 -5.11 -7.25 -20.97
CA ASP A 70 -5.63 -8.41 -20.23
C ASP A 70 -6.77 -8.00 -19.31
N GLN A 71 -7.99 -8.10 -19.83
CA GLN A 71 -9.20 -7.83 -19.06
C GLN A 71 -9.37 -8.82 -17.90
N LYS A 72 -8.78 -10.03 -17.93
CA LYS A 72 -8.94 -10.98 -16.82
C LYS A 72 -8.25 -10.49 -15.56
N VAL A 73 -7.05 -9.91 -15.69
CA VAL A 73 -6.32 -9.34 -14.55
C VAL A 73 -7.06 -8.12 -14.02
N MET A 74 -7.54 -7.24 -14.91
CA MET A 74 -8.32 -6.08 -14.50
C MET A 74 -9.65 -6.45 -13.82
N ASP A 75 -10.35 -7.47 -14.32
CA ASP A 75 -11.67 -7.90 -13.81
C ASP A 75 -11.58 -8.62 -12.46
N LYS A 76 -10.42 -9.19 -12.12
CA LYS A 76 -10.21 -9.90 -10.84
C LYS A 76 -9.61 -9.04 -9.73
N SER A 77 -8.93 -7.92 -10.06
CA SER A 77 -8.27 -7.08 -9.05
C SER A 77 -9.21 -6.56 -7.95
N GLU A 78 -10.38 -6.00 -8.31
CA GLU A 78 -11.37 -5.54 -7.31
C GLU A 78 -11.97 -6.69 -6.47
N PRO A 79 -12.39 -7.83 -7.07
CA PRO A 79 -12.76 -9.01 -6.29
C PRO A 79 -11.68 -9.50 -5.32
N GLU A 80 -10.41 -9.54 -5.73
CA GLU A 80 -9.30 -9.92 -4.84
C GLU A 80 -9.14 -8.94 -3.68
N HIS A 81 -9.37 -7.63 -3.90
CA HIS A 81 -9.40 -6.64 -2.82
C HIS A 81 -10.51 -6.93 -1.81
N ASP A 82 -11.70 -7.31 -2.28
CA ASP A 82 -12.83 -7.65 -1.41
C ASP A 82 -12.58 -8.93 -0.60
N GLU A 83 -11.93 -9.93 -1.20
CA GLU A 83 -11.47 -11.14 -0.50
C GLU A 83 -10.46 -10.77 0.60
N MET A 84 -9.44 -9.96 0.28
CA MET A 84 -8.47 -9.46 1.26
C MET A 84 -9.14 -8.68 2.40
N ARG A 85 -10.12 -7.81 2.10
CA ARG A 85 -10.92 -7.08 3.11
C ARG A 85 -11.70 -8.01 4.02
N ALA A 86 -12.25 -9.11 3.49
CA ALA A 86 -12.95 -10.11 4.30
C ALA A 86 -12.00 -10.80 5.29
N VAL A 87 -10.82 -11.22 4.84
CA VAL A 87 -9.78 -11.82 5.69
C VAL A 87 -9.28 -10.81 6.74
N ILE A 88 -9.04 -9.56 6.35
CA ILE A 88 -8.66 -8.47 7.28
C ILE A 88 -9.72 -8.29 8.37
N ALA A 89 -11.00 -8.29 8.00
CA ALA A 89 -12.09 -8.13 8.96
C ALA A 89 -12.12 -9.29 9.98
N GLU A 90 -11.91 -10.53 9.54
CA GLU A 90 -11.80 -11.69 10.44
C GLU A 90 -10.55 -11.63 11.33
N LEU A 91 -9.40 -11.28 10.74
CA LEU A 91 -8.13 -11.18 11.43
C LEU A 91 -8.19 -10.18 12.60
N ARG A 92 -8.82 -9.02 12.39
CA ARG A 92 -8.99 -7.99 13.43
C ARG A 92 -9.89 -8.41 14.60
N ARG A 93 -10.79 -9.38 14.38
CA ARG A 93 -11.65 -9.95 15.43
C ARG A 93 -11.01 -11.14 16.15
N THR A 94 -9.90 -11.66 15.63
CA THR A 94 -9.25 -12.87 16.14
C THR A 94 -8.18 -12.52 17.17
N ASP A 95 -8.17 -13.23 18.32
CA ASP A 95 -7.16 -13.05 19.35
C ASP A 95 -5.75 -13.35 18.79
N PRO A 96 -4.77 -12.44 18.89
CA PRO A 96 -3.39 -12.66 18.43
C PRO A 96 -2.67 -13.83 19.12
N LYS A 97 -3.21 -14.39 20.21
CA LYS A 97 -2.72 -15.61 20.85
C LYS A 97 -3.23 -16.90 20.18
N SER A 98 -4.32 -16.81 19.41
CA SER A 98 -4.94 -17.96 18.75
C SER A 98 -4.11 -18.41 17.53
N PRO A 99 -3.99 -19.74 17.28
CA PRO A 99 -3.45 -20.25 16.02
C PRO A 99 -4.17 -19.71 14.78
N ARG A 100 -5.49 -19.45 14.87
CA ARG A 100 -6.28 -18.88 13.77
C ARG A 100 -5.77 -17.51 13.34
N HIS A 101 -5.19 -16.71 14.25
CA HIS A 101 -4.62 -15.41 13.90
C HIS A 101 -3.42 -15.59 12.97
N ASP A 102 -2.54 -16.54 13.26
CA ASP A 102 -1.39 -16.84 12.41
C ASP A 102 -1.86 -17.38 11.05
N GLU A 103 -2.84 -18.28 11.04
CA GLU A 103 -3.43 -18.81 9.79
C GLU A 103 -4.00 -17.70 8.91
N LEU A 104 -4.78 -16.78 9.48
CA LEU A 104 -5.36 -15.64 8.76
C LEU A 104 -4.30 -14.68 8.20
N VAL A 105 -3.21 -14.44 8.93
CA VAL A 105 -2.09 -13.64 8.40
C VAL A 105 -1.46 -14.34 7.19
N PHE A 106 -1.24 -15.66 7.24
CA PHE A 106 -0.67 -16.40 6.12
C PHE A 106 -1.64 -16.56 4.94
N GLU A 107 -2.94 -16.67 5.21
CA GLU A 107 -4.01 -16.65 4.22
C GLU A 107 -3.98 -15.31 3.46
N LEU A 108 -4.12 -14.20 4.19
CA LEU A 108 -4.07 -12.85 3.62
C LEU A 108 -2.81 -12.64 2.77
N MET A 109 -1.64 -13.01 3.28
CA MET A 109 -0.38 -12.77 2.57
C MET A 109 -0.19 -13.65 1.33
N ARG A 110 -0.94 -14.74 1.20
CA ARG A 110 -0.96 -15.56 -0.02
C ARG A 110 -1.76 -14.85 -1.10
N ASP A 111 -2.91 -14.29 -0.73
CA ASP A 111 -3.77 -13.52 -1.65
C ASP A 111 -3.03 -12.27 -2.12
N VAL A 112 -2.38 -11.54 -1.20
CA VAL A 112 -1.53 -10.39 -1.52
C VAL A 112 -0.41 -10.78 -2.50
N GLN A 113 0.26 -11.91 -2.31
CA GLN A 113 1.35 -12.32 -3.22
C GLN A 113 0.88 -12.61 -4.63
N HIS A 114 -0.30 -13.23 -4.80
CA HIS A 114 -0.88 -13.44 -6.12
C HIS A 114 -1.28 -12.12 -6.77
N HIS A 115 -1.99 -11.27 -6.02
CA HIS A 115 -2.40 -9.94 -6.46
C HIS A 115 -1.21 -9.09 -6.94
N VAL A 116 -0.18 -8.95 -6.09
CA VAL A 116 1.07 -8.22 -6.40
C VAL A 116 1.75 -8.78 -7.65
N ALA A 117 1.78 -10.10 -7.81
CA ALA A 117 2.42 -10.71 -8.98
C ALA A 117 1.72 -10.32 -10.27
N ASP A 118 0.39 -10.34 -10.30
CA ASP A 118 -0.37 -9.95 -11.50
C ASP A 118 -0.23 -8.46 -11.79
N GLU A 119 -0.29 -7.60 -10.77
CA GLU A 119 -0.09 -6.18 -10.98
C GLU A 119 1.32 -5.84 -11.49
N GLU A 120 2.36 -6.36 -10.83
CA GLU A 120 3.74 -6.02 -11.17
C GLU A 120 4.19 -6.57 -12.52
N THR A 121 3.57 -7.66 -12.99
CA THR A 121 3.92 -8.29 -14.28
C THR A 121 3.00 -7.90 -15.42
N VAL A 122 1.78 -7.42 -15.13
CA VAL A 122 0.77 -7.07 -16.15
C VAL A 122 0.38 -5.60 -16.07
N LEU A 123 -0.31 -5.18 -15.00
CA LEU A 123 -0.97 -3.87 -14.96
C LEU A 123 0.02 -2.70 -14.90
N LEU A 124 1.06 -2.78 -14.06
CA LEU A 124 2.03 -1.69 -13.92
C LEU A 124 2.91 -1.52 -15.17
N PRO A 125 3.47 -2.59 -15.78
CA PRO A 125 4.17 -2.47 -17.06
C PRO A 125 3.27 -1.93 -18.18
N GLU A 126 1.99 -2.32 -18.19
CA GLU A 126 1.05 -1.82 -19.19
C GLU A 126 0.74 -0.33 -19.02
N ALA A 127 0.58 0.13 -17.77
CA ALA A 127 0.44 1.55 -17.47
C ALA A 127 1.67 2.33 -17.97
N GLU A 128 2.87 1.80 -17.75
CA GLU A 128 4.13 2.43 -18.19
C GLU A 128 4.29 2.47 -19.71
N GLN A 129 3.71 1.51 -20.44
CA GLN A 129 3.73 1.46 -21.90
C GLN A 129 2.67 2.35 -22.54
N THR A 130 1.49 2.46 -21.92
CA THR A 130 0.31 3.12 -22.52
C THR A 130 0.12 4.57 -22.07
N LEU A 131 0.70 4.97 -20.94
CA LEU A 131 0.60 6.33 -20.41
C LEU A 131 1.90 7.11 -20.59
N SER A 132 1.78 8.42 -20.85
CA SER A 132 2.95 9.29 -20.88
C SER A 132 3.55 9.44 -19.48
N LYS A 133 4.85 9.70 -19.39
CA LYS A 133 5.54 9.99 -18.12
C LYS A 133 4.88 11.12 -17.33
N ASP A 134 4.41 12.16 -18.02
CA ASP A 134 3.73 13.28 -17.39
C ASP A 134 2.38 12.84 -16.78
N ARG A 135 1.64 11.95 -17.45
CA ARG A 135 0.38 11.40 -16.92
C ARG A 135 0.61 10.48 -15.73
N LEU A 136 1.59 9.59 -15.80
CA LEU A 136 1.97 8.71 -14.69
C LEU A 136 2.33 9.50 -13.43
N SER A 137 3.04 10.62 -13.61
CA SER A 137 3.42 11.48 -12.50
C SER A 137 2.28 12.33 -11.95
N GLU A 138 1.36 12.78 -12.82
CA GLU A 138 0.13 13.44 -12.40
C GLU A 138 -0.72 12.51 -11.50
N LEU A 139 -0.88 11.26 -11.91
CA LEU A 139 -1.58 10.23 -11.14
C LEU A 139 -0.87 9.94 -9.81
N GLY A 140 0.46 9.86 -9.81
CA GLY A 140 1.25 9.72 -8.57
C GLY A 140 1.03 10.89 -7.60
N ALA A 141 0.93 12.12 -8.12
CA ALA A 141 0.62 13.27 -7.28
C ALA A 141 -0.81 13.23 -6.71
N GLN A 142 -1.79 12.71 -7.47
CA GLN A 142 -3.16 12.49 -6.98
C GLN A 142 -3.18 11.41 -5.89
N MET A 143 -2.52 10.28 -6.14
CA MET A 143 -2.39 9.17 -5.20
C MET A 143 -1.70 9.62 -3.90
N THR A 144 -0.65 10.42 -3.99
CA THR A 144 0.04 10.98 -2.81
C THR A 144 -0.90 11.83 -1.96
N LYS A 145 -1.68 12.71 -2.60
CA LYS A 145 -2.64 13.55 -1.88
C LYS A 145 -3.68 12.69 -1.18
N ARG A 146 -4.28 11.73 -1.90
CA ARG A 146 -5.32 10.86 -1.34
C ARG A 146 -4.78 9.97 -0.22
N ARG A 147 -3.56 9.45 -0.35
CA ARG A 147 -2.88 8.69 0.70
C ARG A 147 -2.79 9.48 1.99
N LEU A 148 -2.40 10.76 1.93
CA LEU A 148 -2.33 11.61 3.11
C LEU A 148 -3.69 11.74 3.80
N GLU A 149 -4.77 11.95 3.03
CA GLU A 149 -6.13 12.02 3.56
C GLU A 149 -6.55 10.72 4.28
N LEU A 150 -6.15 9.56 3.76
CA LEU A 150 -6.43 8.25 4.37
C LEU A 150 -5.56 7.95 5.59
N VAL A 151 -4.30 8.40 5.59
CA VAL A 151 -3.32 8.16 6.67
C VAL A 151 -3.53 9.10 7.85
N THR A 152 -3.85 10.38 7.63
CA THR A 152 -3.96 11.39 8.70
C THR A 152 -4.87 10.96 9.86
N PRO A 153 -6.09 10.43 9.63
CA PRO A 153 -6.96 9.96 10.72
C PRO A 153 -6.38 8.77 11.49
N LYS A 154 -5.48 7.99 10.87
CA LYS A 154 -4.87 6.78 11.45
C LYS A 154 -3.45 7.03 12.00
N ALA A 155 -2.91 8.23 11.89
CA ALA A 155 -1.48 8.52 12.13
C ALA A 155 -0.99 8.08 13.52
N GLY A 156 -1.77 8.32 14.58
CA GLY A 156 -1.43 7.88 15.94
C GLY A 156 -1.37 6.35 16.08
N LYS A 157 -2.33 5.63 15.47
CA LYS A 157 -2.36 4.16 15.45
C LYS A 157 -1.15 3.61 14.68
N ILE A 158 -0.88 4.16 13.50
CA ILE A 158 0.27 3.76 12.65
C ILE A 158 1.58 3.96 13.39
N ALA A 159 1.78 5.12 14.04
CA ALA A 159 2.98 5.39 14.82
C ALA A 159 3.16 4.38 15.97
N ALA A 160 2.09 4.11 16.73
CA ALA A 160 2.13 3.14 17.83
C ALA A 160 2.43 1.72 17.34
N ASN A 161 1.76 1.26 16.28
CA ASN A 161 1.99 -0.05 15.70
C ASN A 161 3.40 -0.17 15.11
N THR A 162 3.92 0.88 14.47
CA THR A 162 5.29 0.87 13.94
C THR A 162 6.32 0.73 15.06
N ALA A 163 6.15 1.48 16.16
CA ALA A 163 7.04 1.40 17.32
C ALA A 163 7.05 0.03 17.97
N VAL A 164 5.90 -0.65 18.04
CA VAL A 164 5.76 -1.99 18.65
C VAL A 164 6.18 -3.10 17.68
N GLY A 165 5.75 -3.04 16.42
CA GLY A 165 5.91 -4.08 15.43
C GLY A 165 7.34 -4.20 14.91
N PHE A 166 8.02 -3.06 14.75
CA PHE A 166 9.37 -2.99 14.18
C PHE A 166 10.46 -2.76 15.23
N SER A 167 10.13 -2.85 16.52
CA SER A 167 11.09 -2.63 17.61
C SER A 167 12.33 -3.52 17.44
N GLY A 168 13.50 -2.90 17.24
CA GLY A 168 14.77 -3.62 17.07
C GLY A 168 15.09 -4.09 15.64
N SER A 169 14.31 -3.70 14.63
CA SER A 169 14.57 -4.02 13.21
C SER A 169 15.10 -2.81 12.44
N THR A 170 16.00 -3.04 11.48
CA THR A 170 16.46 -2.00 10.52
C THR A 170 15.34 -1.54 9.59
N ALA A 171 14.29 -2.35 9.42
CA ALA A 171 13.09 -2.02 8.66
C ALA A 171 12.35 -0.78 9.22
N ALA A 172 12.42 -0.52 10.54
CA ALA A 172 11.88 0.69 11.15
C ALA A 172 12.47 1.98 10.54
N ILE A 173 13.77 1.96 10.23
CA ILE A 173 14.50 3.11 9.66
C ILE A 173 14.08 3.32 8.20
N VAL A 174 14.00 2.23 7.42
CA VAL A 174 13.66 2.29 5.98
C VAL A 174 12.24 2.80 5.78
N VAL A 175 11.27 2.26 6.51
CA VAL A 175 9.85 2.66 6.42
C VAL A 175 9.66 4.10 6.91
N GLY A 176 10.31 4.48 8.02
CA GLY A 176 10.23 5.84 8.57
C GLY A 176 10.82 6.91 7.64
N VAL A 177 11.99 6.66 7.05
CA VAL A 177 12.66 7.60 6.13
C VAL A 177 11.90 7.73 4.82
N ALA A 178 11.43 6.63 4.23
CA ALA A 178 10.65 6.70 3.00
C ALA A 178 9.34 7.50 3.20
N SER A 179 8.59 7.19 4.26
CA SER A 179 7.35 7.90 4.60
C SER A 179 7.57 9.41 4.81
N ALA A 180 8.66 9.79 5.49
CA ALA A 180 9.03 11.19 5.70
C ALA A 180 9.42 11.91 4.41
N LEU A 181 10.11 11.23 3.47
CA LEU A 181 10.47 11.78 2.17
C LEU A 181 9.25 12.03 1.28
N PHE A 182 8.29 11.10 1.27
CA PHE A 182 7.01 11.28 0.56
C PHE A 182 6.21 12.46 1.14
N ALA A 183 6.12 12.55 2.47
CA ALA A 183 5.45 13.67 3.14
C ALA A 183 6.14 15.01 2.85
N ALA A 184 7.47 15.10 3.01
CA ALA A 184 8.22 16.33 2.78
C ALA A 184 8.08 16.86 1.34
N ARG A 185 8.06 15.96 0.34
CA ARG A 185 7.80 16.34 -1.05
C ARG A 185 6.37 16.84 -1.26
N ALA A 186 5.38 16.26 -0.59
CA ALA A 186 4.00 16.74 -0.65
C ALA A 186 3.80 18.14 -0.02
N PHE A 187 4.50 18.43 1.09
CA PHE A 187 4.36 19.69 1.84
C PHE A 187 5.14 20.89 1.26
N THR A 188 6.04 20.69 0.30
CA THR A 188 6.70 21.80 -0.41
C THR A 188 5.80 22.53 -1.42
N ARG A 189 4.56 22.06 -1.62
CA ARG A 189 3.49 22.79 -2.33
C ARG A 189 2.91 23.90 -1.44
N LYS A 190 3.45 25.12 -1.51
CA LYS A 190 2.68 26.31 -1.12
C LYS A 190 1.61 26.60 -2.19
N PRO A 191 0.38 26.98 -1.81
CA PRO A 191 -0.62 27.44 -2.77
C PRO A 191 -0.21 28.84 -3.24
N THR A 192 0.24 28.97 -4.49
CA THR A 192 0.25 30.27 -5.17
C THR A 192 -1.19 30.58 -5.55
N HIS A 193 -1.87 31.37 -4.72
CA HIS A 193 -3.10 32.05 -5.10
C HIS A 193 -2.75 33.10 -6.17
N ALA A 194 -3.43 33.03 -7.31
CA ALA A 194 -3.64 34.12 -8.25
C ALA A 194 -5.16 34.24 -8.47
#